data_AF-A0A1X7G606-F1
#
_entry.id   AF-A0A1X7G606-F1
#
_cell.length_a   1.000
_cell.length_b   1.000
_cell.length_c   1.000
_cell.angle_alpha   90.00
_cell.angle_beta   90.00
_cell.angle_gamma   90.00
#
_symmetry.space_group_name_H-M   'P 1'
#
loop_
_entity.id
_entity.type
_entity.pdbx_description
1 polymer ?
#
loop_
_entity_poly.entity_id
_entity_poly.type
_entity_poly.pdbx_seq_one_letter_code
_entity_poly.pdbx_strand_id
1 'polypeptide(L)'
;MRYATVLLLAACLSLVGCSSGGASAPAPTVTVTETPTLSAAQAEQACVDAWHAVMTADGYDPDAEPPTPSSCEGLPGQADMYMEALQRRNAENRARVDECLDDPSCTSIPIP
;
A
#
# COMPACT_ATOMS: atom_id res chain seq x y z
N MET A 1 10.22 -16.15 -30.15
CA MET A 1 8.76 -16.33 -30.10
C MET A 1 8.16 -15.12 -29.43
N ARG A 2 7.42 -14.30 -30.18
CA ARG A 2 6.81 -13.05 -29.71
C ARG A 2 5.39 -13.38 -29.29
N TYR A 3 5.03 -13.17 -28.03
CA TYR A 3 3.63 -13.23 -27.59
C TYR A 3 3.19 -11.81 -27.24
N ALA A 4 2.52 -11.19 -28.21
CA ALA A 4 1.68 -10.04 -28.01
C ALA A 4 0.30 -10.54 -27.55
N THR A 5 -0.21 -9.99 -26.46
CA THR A 5 -1.64 -10.09 -26.14
C THR A 5 -2.08 -8.78 -25.49
N VAL A 6 -2.59 -7.88 -26.33
CA VAL A 6 -3.41 -6.73 -25.93
C VAL A 6 -4.84 -7.23 -25.92
N LEU A 7 -5.58 -7.01 -24.83
CA LEU A 7 -7.04 -6.98 -24.87
C LEU A 7 -7.55 -5.89 -23.91
N LEU A 8 -7.91 -4.75 -24.51
CA LEU A 8 -8.75 -3.71 -23.95
C LEU A 8 -10.12 -4.27 -23.57
N LEU A 9 -10.65 -3.88 -22.41
CA LEU A 9 -12.07 -3.92 -22.12
C LEU A 9 -12.50 -2.56 -21.55
N ALA A 10 -12.88 -1.67 -22.47
CA ALA A 10 -13.62 -0.46 -22.17
C ALA A 10 -15.10 -0.83 -21.96
N ALA A 11 -15.57 -0.79 -20.71
CA ALA A 11 -16.99 -0.97 -20.40
C ALA A 11 -17.72 0.37 -20.59
N CYS A 12 -18.30 0.56 -21.77
CA CYS A 12 -19.30 1.61 -22.01
C CYS A 12 -20.61 1.20 -21.31
N LEU A 13 -20.96 1.82 -20.17
CA LEU A 13 -22.31 1.74 -19.63
C LEU A 13 -23.21 2.75 -20.34
N SER A 14 -23.93 2.27 -21.35
CA SER A 14 -25.07 2.96 -21.96
C SER A 14 -26.23 3.03 -20.97
N LEU A 15 -26.49 4.21 -20.42
CA LEU A 15 -27.73 4.52 -19.71
C LEU A 15 -28.86 4.68 -20.73
N VAL A 16 -29.64 3.62 -20.95
CA VAL A 16 -30.93 3.72 -21.64
C VAL A 16 -31.92 4.36 -20.68
N GLY A 17 -32.17 5.65 -20.87
CA GLY A 17 -33.17 6.41 -20.11
C GLY A 17 -34.58 5.94 -20.45
N CYS A 18 -35.15 5.09 -19.60
CA CYS A 18 -36.56 4.76 -19.65
C CYS A 18 -37.36 5.89 -19.00
N SER A 19 -37.95 6.74 -19.85
CA SER A 19 -38.84 7.82 -19.45
C SER A 19 -40.18 7.24 -18.98
N SER A 20 -40.54 7.48 -17.71
CA SER A 20 -41.95 7.51 -17.30
C SER A 20 -42.15 8.41 -16.08
N GLY A 21 -42.81 9.54 -16.32
CA GLY A 21 -43.93 10.01 -15.51
C GLY A 21 -43.67 10.56 -14.10
N GLY A 22 -44.05 11.84 -13.93
CA GLY A 22 -44.73 12.28 -12.70
C GLY A 22 -43.97 13.30 -11.86
N ALA A 23 -44.56 14.49 -11.74
CA ALA A 23 -44.11 15.59 -10.91
C ALA A 23 -43.92 15.20 -9.43
N SER A 24 -42.85 15.67 -8.80
CA SER A 24 -42.76 15.98 -7.36
C SER A 24 -41.49 16.78 -7.05
N ALA A 25 -41.59 17.69 -6.08
CA ALA A 25 -40.61 18.71 -5.67
C ALA A 25 -39.15 18.20 -5.55
N PRO A 26 -38.13 19.08 -5.68
CA PRO A 26 -36.74 18.68 -5.55
C PRO A 26 -36.48 18.15 -4.13
N ALA A 27 -36.21 16.85 -4.04
CA ALA A 27 -35.78 16.21 -2.81
C ALA A 27 -34.39 16.73 -2.41
N PRO A 28 -34.08 16.87 -1.11
CA PRO A 28 -32.75 17.26 -0.67
C PRO A 28 -31.73 16.20 -1.11
N THR A 29 -30.73 16.63 -1.88
CA THR A 29 -29.58 15.79 -2.25
C THR A 29 -28.77 15.49 -1.00
N VAL A 30 -28.91 14.28 -0.46
CA VAL A 30 -28.04 13.79 0.61
C VAL A 30 -26.75 13.31 -0.06
N THR A 31 -25.69 14.09 0.06
CA THR A 31 -24.34 13.65 -0.34
C THR A 31 -23.86 12.67 0.71
N VAL A 32 -24.07 11.38 0.48
CA VAL A 32 -23.42 10.33 1.26
C VAL A 32 -21.97 10.27 0.78
N THR A 33 -21.05 10.87 1.55
CA THR A 33 -19.62 10.66 1.36
C THR A 33 -19.29 9.29 1.95
N GLU A 34 -19.49 8.24 1.15
CA GLU A 34 -18.95 6.90 1.44
C GLU A 34 -17.42 7.00 1.31
N THR A 35 -16.72 7.28 2.40
CA THR A 35 -15.25 7.09 2.43
C THR A 35 -15.00 5.59 2.38
N PRO A 36 -14.29 5.07 1.36
CA PRO A 36 -14.05 3.63 1.27
C PRO A 36 -13.28 3.19 2.52
N THR A 37 -13.92 2.35 3.33
CA THR A 37 -13.29 1.72 4.49
C THR A 37 -12.49 0.53 3.98
N LEU A 38 -11.19 0.50 4.27
CA LEU A 38 -10.34 -0.65 3.96
C LEU A 38 -10.89 -1.90 4.67
N SER A 39 -10.77 -3.06 4.03
CA SER A 39 -10.94 -4.32 4.75
C SER A 39 -9.87 -4.44 5.85
N ALA A 40 -10.11 -5.27 6.87
CA ALA A 40 -9.16 -5.49 7.96
C ALA A 40 -7.76 -5.88 7.44
N ALA A 41 -7.69 -6.82 6.50
CA ALA A 41 -6.43 -7.24 5.89
C ALA A 41 -5.73 -6.12 5.11
N GLN A 42 -6.48 -5.23 4.46
CA GLN A 42 -5.90 -4.07 3.77
C GLN A 42 -5.37 -3.03 4.76
N ALA A 43 -6.04 -2.85 5.90
CA ALA A 43 -5.55 -1.97 6.97
C ALA A 43 -4.28 -2.52 7.62
N GLU A 44 -4.23 -3.83 7.87
CA GLU A 44 -3.03 -4.52 8.38
C GLU A 44 -1.84 -4.34 7.42
N GLN A 45 -2.04 -4.63 6.12
CA GLN A 45 -0.98 -4.45 5.13
C GLN A 45 -0.51 -3.00 5.03
N ALA A 46 -1.43 -2.02 5.10
CA ALA A 46 -1.09 -0.60 5.07
C ALA A 46 -0.27 -0.17 6.30
N CYS A 47 -0.46 -0.83 7.45
CA CYS A 47 0.37 -0.62 8.62
C CYS A 47 1.77 -1.25 8.45
N VAL A 48 1.86 -2.49 7.93
CA VAL A 48 3.15 -3.13 7.60
C VAL A 48 3.96 -2.27 6.62
N ASP A 49 3.33 -1.80 5.56
CA ASP A 49 3.98 -0.97 4.54
C ASP A 49 4.44 0.38 5.12
N ALA A 50 3.67 0.97 6.03
CA ALA A 50 4.07 2.22 6.67
C ALA A 50 5.23 2.02 7.65
N TRP A 51 5.25 0.93 8.41
CA TRP A 51 6.40 0.56 9.23
C TRP A 51 7.65 0.34 8.38
N HIS A 52 7.51 -0.39 7.27
CA HIS A 52 8.62 -0.63 6.35
C HIS A 52 9.17 0.69 5.79
N ALA A 53 8.29 1.60 5.36
CA ALA A 53 8.68 2.92 4.87
C ALA A 53 9.45 3.75 5.91
N VAL A 54 9.02 3.72 7.18
CA VAL A 54 9.75 4.38 8.29
C VAL A 54 11.15 3.80 8.43
N MET A 55 11.28 2.46 8.41
CA MET A 55 12.58 1.79 8.61
C MET A 55 13.55 1.94 7.44
N THR A 56 13.05 2.22 6.23
CA THR A 56 13.86 2.44 5.04
C THR A 56 14.08 3.93 4.74
N ALA A 57 13.55 4.83 5.58
CA ALA A 57 13.75 6.25 5.41
C ALA A 57 15.21 6.65 5.72
N ASP A 58 15.72 7.65 5.00
CA ASP A 58 17.02 8.22 5.28
C ASP A 58 17.06 8.79 6.71
N GLY A 59 18.09 8.42 7.47
CA GLY A 59 18.24 8.85 8.86
C GLY A 59 17.36 8.08 9.86
N TYR A 60 16.77 6.96 9.46
CA TYR A 60 16.19 6.01 10.39
C TYR A 60 17.25 5.55 11.41
N ASP A 61 16.94 5.70 12.69
CA ASP A 61 17.75 5.23 13.80
C ASP A 61 17.05 4.02 14.44
N PRO A 62 17.61 2.80 14.35
CA PRO A 62 17.01 1.60 14.94
C PRO A 62 17.02 1.59 16.48
N ASP A 63 17.86 2.42 17.11
CA ASP A 63 17.95 2.53 18.57
C ASP A 63 16.99 3.59 19.12
N ALA A 64 16.46 4.47 18.26
CA ALA A 64 15.38 5.37 18.61
C ALA A 64 14.04 4.64 18.60
N GLU A 65 13.12 5.04 19.47
CA GLU A 65 11.73 4.55 19.43
C GLU A 65 10.95 5.36 18.37
N PRO A 66 10.68 4.79 17.18
CA PRO A 66 9.94 5.52 16.16
C PRO A 66 8.47 5.68 16.58
N PRO A 67 7.83 6.81 16.24
CA PRO A 67 6.40 6.95 16.45
C PRO A 67 5.64 5.91 15.62
N THR A 68 4.55 5.39 16.19
CA THR A 68 3.62 4.53 15.46
C THR A 68 3.10 5.24 14.21
N PRO A 69 3.14 4.61 13.02
CA PRO A 69 2.56 5.20 11.81
C PRO A 69 1.05 5.39 11.95
N SER A 70 0.51 6.47 11.36
CA SER A 70 -0.92 6.78 11.44
C SER A 70 -1.82 5.69 10.85
N SER A 71 -1.34 4.93 9.86
CA SER A 71 -2.07 3.77 9.30
C SER A 71 -2.18 2.59 10.26
N CYS A 72 -1.39 2.57 11.33
CA CYS A 72 -1.42 1.55 12.38
C CYS A 72 -2.30 1.92 13.57
N GLU A 73 -2.74 3.19 13.67
CA GLU A 73 -3.48 3.69 14.83
C GLU A 73 -4.78 2.90 15.06
N GLY A 74 -4.95 2.39 16.28
CA GLY A 74 -6.14 1.64 16.68
C GLY A 74 -6.24 0.22 16.12
N LEU A 75 -5.28 -0.24 15.31
CA LEU A 75 -5.24 -1.63 14.86
C LEU A 75 -4.73 -2.55 15.99
N PRO A 76 -5.32 -3.75 16.17
CA PRO A 76 -4.73 -4.78 17.00
C PRO A 76 -3.48 -5.37 16.31
N GLY A 77 -2.62 -6.07 17.06
CA GLY A 77 -1.49 -6.81 16.46
C GLY A 77 -0.37 -5.94 15.86
N GLN A 78 -0.24 -4.68 16.28
CA GLN A 78 0.80 -3.76 15.76
C GLN A 78 2.23 -4.28 15.94
N ALA A 79 2.48 -5.04 17.01
CA ALA A 79 3.77 -5.67 17.23
C ALA A 79 4.10 -6.70 16.13
N ASP A 80 3.12 -7.50 15.71
CA ASP A 80 3.31 -8.49 14.65
C ASP A 80 3.55 -7.80 13.29
N MET A 81 2.78 -6.76 12.99
CA MET A 81 2.97 -5.96 11.77
C MET A 81 4.32 -5.24 11.74
N TYR A 82 4.79 -4.71 12.88
CA TYR A 82 6.13 -4.17 13.01
C TYR A 82 7.20 -5.24 12.75
N MET A 83 7.04 -6.43 13.34
CA MET A 83 7.98 -7.54 13.15
C MET A 83 8.01 -8.03 11.71
N GLU A 84 6.86 -8.06 11.02
CA GLU A 84 6.77 -8.38 9.60
C GLU A 84 7.54 -7.35 8.75
N ALA A 85 7.31 -6.05 8.99
CA ALA A 85 8.04 -4.98 8.31
C ALA A 85 9.56 -5.06 8.56
N LEU A 86 9.97 -5.37 9.78
CA LEU A 86 11.38 -5.57 10.14
C LEU A 86 11.99 -6.77 9.41
N GLN A 87 11.28 -7.89 9.33
CA GLN A 87 11.72 -9.07 8.58
C GLN A 87 11.87 -8.76 7.09
N ARG A 88 10.93 -8.01 6.52
CA ARG A 88 11.00 -7.55 5.13
C ARG A 88 12.24 -6.70 4.89
N ARG A 89 12.49 -5.67 5.71
CA ARG A 89 13.71 -4.85 5.64
C ARG A 89 14.97 -5.71 5.75
N ASN A 90 15.01 -6.66 6.67
CA ASN A 90 16.17 -7.54 6.83
C ASN A 90 16.41 -8.42 5.60
N ALA A 91 15.35 -8.89 4.94
CA ALA A 91 15.47 -9.65 3.69
C ALA A 91 16.01 -8.76 2.55
N GLU A 92 15.49 -7.54 2.41
CA GLU A 92 15.96 -6.57 1.42
C GLU A 92 17.43 -6.18 1.64
N ASN A 93 17.83 -5.98 2.89
CA ASN A 93 19.23 -5.68 3.23
C ASN A 93 20.17 -6.82 2.87
N ARG A 94 19.78 -8.07 3.14
CA ARG A 94 20.56 -9.25 2.72
C ARG A 94 20.67 -9.31 1.20
N ALA A 95 19.56 -9.11 0.49
CA ALA A 95 19.55 -9.12 -0.98
C ALA A 95 20.49 -8.05 -1.56
N ARG A 96 20.54 -6.85 -0.96
CA ARG A 96 21.49 -5.78 -1.38
C ARG A 96 22.95 -6.15 -1.13
N VAL A 97 23.23 -6.86 -0.04
CA VAL A 97 24.58 -7.37 0.23
C VAL A 97 24.94 -8.45 -0.79
N ASP A 98 24.04 -9.40 -1.04
CA ASP A 98 24.25 -10.48 -2.02
C ASP A 98 24.48 -9.90 -3.43
N GLU A 99 23.68 -8.92 -3.85
CA GLU A 99 23.86 -8.21 -5.14
C GLU A 99 25.23 -7.53 -5.24
N CYS A 100 25.69 -6.88 -4.17
CA CYS A 100 27.03 -6.31 -4.12
C CYS A 100 28.13 -7.38 -4.20
N LEU A 101 27.94 -8.54 -3.58
CA LEU A 101 28.93 -9.63 -3.63
C LEU A 101 29.04 -10.26 -5.02
N ASP A 102 27.94 -10.30 -5.76
CA ASP A 102 27.90 -10.83 -7.14
C ASP A 102 28.39 -9.81 -8.19
N ASP A 103 28.39 -8.51 -7.87
CA ASP A 103 28.88 -7.45 -8.74
C ASP A 103 30.39 -7.22 -8.55
N PRO A 104 31.26 -7.55 -9.54
CA PRO A 104 32.70 -7.33 -9.43
C PRO A 104 33.09 -5.84 -9.37
N SER A 105 32.16 -4.92 -9.66
CA SER A 105 32.34 -3.48 -9.51
C SER A 105 31.97 -2.95 -8.13
N CYS A 106 31.34 -3.76 -7.26
CA CYS A 106 31.02 -3.34 -5.91
C CYS A 106 32.29 -3.27 -5.06
N THR A 107 32.70 -2.06 -4.68
CA THR A 107 33.90 -1.83 -3.87
C THR A 107 33.60 -1.65 -2.37
N SER A 108 32.32 -1.64 -1.98
CA SER A 108 31.89 -1.44 -0.58
C SER A 108 30.55 -2.11 -0.30
N ILE A 109 30.52 -2.96 0.73
CA ILE A 109 29.27 -3.59 1.19
C ILE A 109 28.32 -2.51 1.71
N PRO A 110 27.06 -2.47 1.24
CA PRO A 110 26.06 -1.56 1.78
C PRO A 110 25.77 -1.96 3.23
N ILE A 111 26.13 -1.09 4.18
CA ILE A 111 25.75 -1.24 5.59
C ILE A 111 24.36 -0.59 5.76
N PRO A 112 23.33 -1.37 6.15
CA PRO A 112 21.97 -0.88 6.35
C PRO A 112 21.74 -0.23 7.72
#